data_AF-A0A1W9LQT1-F1
#
_entry.id   AF-A0A1W9LQT1-F1
#
_cell.length_a   1.000
_cell.length_b   1.000
_cell.length_c   1.000
_cell.angle_alpha   90.00
_cell.angle_beta   90.00
_cell.angle_gamma   90.00
#
_symmetry.space_group_name_H-M   'P 1'
#
loop_
_entity.id
_entity.type
_entity.pdbx_description
1 polymer ?
#
loop_
_entity_poly.entity_id
_entity_poly.type
_entity_poly.pdbx_seq_one_letter_code
_entity_poly.pdbx_strand_id
1 'polypeptide(L)'
;KACAYFTCIINMIIESVIGKRKCDYDPRGLTTVTTDGFPLRTLARRVDGAFPGVVNPIAIWEIKEYYYTTTFGSRVADGVYETLLDGMEIEELYEHKKINILHYLMIDAHDTWWNCGRSYLCRIIDMLHMGYVDEVLFGYEVVERLPDIVAEWVDLSDSSAT
;
A
#
# COMPACT_ATOMS: atom_id res chain seq x y z
N LYS A 1 -21.85 2.96 11.21
CA LYS A 1 -20.71 2.79 10.28
C LYS A 1 -19.63 3.76 10.76
N ALA A 2 -18.42 3.28 11.04
CA ALA A 2 -17.32 4.15 11.45
C ALA A 2 -16.87 5.04 10.29
N CYS A 3 -16.44 6.27 10.57
CA CYS A 3 -15.82 7.15 9.58
C CYS A 3 -14.37 6.73 9.36
N ALA A 4 -13.96 6.59 8.09
CA ALA A 4 -12.60 6.24 7.68
C ALA A 4 -11.79 7.52 7.38
N TYR A 5 -11.39 8.24 8.43
CA TYR A 5 -10.76 9.55 8.30
C TYR A 5 -9.40 9.46 7.61
N PHE A 6 -8.59 8.48 7.99
CA PHE A 6 -7.25 8.27 7.47
C PHE A 6 -7.28 7.93 5.99
N THR A 7 -8.17 7.00 5.59
CA THR A 7 -8.41 6.69 4.18
C THR A 7 -8.83 7.93 3.38
N CYS A 8 -9.73 8.76 3.92
CA CYS A 8 -10.12 10.01 3.25
C CYS A 8 -8.94 10.98 3.09
N ILE A 9 -8.10 11.15 4.12
CA ILE A 9 -6.92 12.01 4.09
C ILE A 9 -5.94 11.53 3.01
N ILE A 10 -5.60 10.24 3.02
CA ILE A 10 -4.72 9.61 2.04
C ILE A 10 -5.23 9.84 0.62
N ASN A 11 -6.52 9.55 0.37
CA ASN A 11 -7.11 9.70 -0.95
C ASN A 11 -7.10 11.15 -1.44
N MET A 12 -7.41 12.12 -0.57
CA MET A 12 -7.37 13.55 -0.91
C MET A 12 -5.93 14.02 -1.22
N ILE A 13 -4.93 13.55 -0.47
CA ILE A 13 -3.53 13.87 -0.74
C ILE A 13 -3.12 13.31 -2.10
N ILE A 14 -3.36 12.01 -2.35
CA ILE A 14 -3.03 11.38 -3.63
C ILE A 14 -3.72 12.13 -4.78
N GLU A 15 -5.02 12.38 -4.69
CA GLU A 15 -5.77 13.14 -5.71
C GLU A 15 -5.16 14.52 -5.99
N SER A 16 -4.78 15.25 -4.94
CA SER A 16 -4.21 16.59 -5.06
C SER A 16 -2.89 16.62 -5.85
N VAL A 17 -2.13 15.53 -5.84
CA VAL A 17 -0.83 15.42 -6.54
C VAL A 17 -0.99 14.83 -7.94
N ILE A 18 -1.76 13.75 -8.11
CA ILE A 18 -1.90 13.09 -9.41
C ILE A 18 -2.72 13.91 -10.42
N GLY A 19 -3.58 14.81 -9.94
CA GLY A 19 -4.48 15.62 -10.75
C GLY A 19 -5.51 14.78 -11.50
N LYS A 20 -5.48 14.81 -12.84
CA LYS A 20 -6.47 14.12 -13.70
C LYS A 20 -6.05 12.70 -14.12
N ARG A 21 -4.92 12.19 -13.61
CA ARG A 21 -4.44 10.85 -13.94
C ARG A 21 -5.38 9.79 -13.35
N LYS A 22 -5.37 8.60 -13.97
CA LYS A 22 -6.15 7.47 -13.45
C LYS A 22 -5.55 7.00 -12.13
N CYS A 23 -6.41 6.64 -11.20
CA CYS A 23 -6.07 6.06 -9.91
C CYS A 23 -7.28 5.26 -9.43
N ASP A 24 -7.04 4.11 -8.81
CA ASP A 24 -8.07 3.30 -8.19
C ASP A 24 -7.94 3.39 -6.66
N TYR A 25 -8.90 4.06 -6.03
CA TYR A 25 -8.92 4.33 -4.58
C TYR A 25 -9.77 3.33 -3.78
N ASP A 26 -10.44 2.39 -4.46
CA ASP A 26 -11.17 1.26 -3.84
C ASP A 26 -11.09 0.07 -4.82
N PRO A 27 -9.89 -0.53 -4.97
CA PRO A 27 -9.70 -1.56 -5.97
C PRO A 27 -10.44 -2.84 -5.57
N ARG A 28 -11.55 -3.10 -6.26
CA ARG A 28 -12.35 -4.32 -6.05
C ARG A 28 -11.85 -5.53 -6.83
N GLY A 29 -10.72 -5.38 -7.52
CA GLY A 29 -10.01 -6.41 -8.26
C GLY A 29 -8.70 -6.82 -7.59
N LEU A 30 -8.17 -7.97 -7.99
CA LEU A 30 -6.83 -8.39 -7.60
C LEU A 30 -5.79 -7.69 -8.47
N THR A 31 -4.71 -7.24 -7.85
CA THR A 31 -3.57 -6.69 -8.58
C THR A 31 -3.03 -7.75 -9.55
N THR A 32 -2.98 -7.40 -10.83
CA THR A 32 -2.61 -8.32 -11.91
C THR A 32 -1.56 -7.68 -12.79
N VAL A 33 -0.47 -8.41 -13.01
CA VAL A 33 0.57 -8.05 -13.97
C VAL A 33 0.38 -8.90 -15.21
N THR A 34 0.46 -8.25 -16.36
CA THR A 34 0.31 -8.85 -17.68
C THR A 34 1.54 -8.57 -18.52
N THR A 35 1.88 -9.47 -19.44
CA THR A 35 2.91 -9.27 -20.45
C THR A 35 2.38 -9.75 -21.79
N ASP A 36 2.57 -8.97 -22.85
CA ASP A 36 2.07 -9.25 -24.20
C ASP A 36 0.55 -9.55 -24.27
N GLY A 37 -0.22 -8.92 -23.39
CA GLY A 37 -1.67 -9.11 -23.29
C GLY A 37 -2.11 -10.38 -22.54
N PHE A 38 -1.20 -11.15 -21.98
CA PHE A 38 -1.50 -12.35 -21.18
C PHE A 38 -1.21 -12.12 -19.68
N PRO A 39 -2.03 -12.67 -18.77
CA PRO A 39 -1.74 -12.63 -17.33
C PRO A 39 -0.42 -13.35 -17.01
N LEU A 40 0.49 -12.63 -16.35
CA LEU A 40 1.76 -13.16 -15.87
C LEU A 40 1.66 -13.56 -14.40
N ARG A 41 1.06 -12.70 -13.58
CA ARG A 41 0.87 -12.92 -12.14
C ARG A 41 -0.36 -12.15 -11.65
N THR A 42 -1.08 -12.72 -10.71
CA THR A 42 -2.14 -12.05 -9.96
C THR A 42 -1.85 -12.26 -8.49
N LEU A 43 -1.81 -11.16 -7.72
CA LEU A 43 -1.62 -11.24 -6.27
C LEU A 43 -2.81 -11.93 -5.62
N ALA A 44 -2.58 -12.59 -4.49
CA ALA A 44 -3.60 -13.37 -3.80
C ALA A 44 -4.72 -12.50 -3.22
N ARG A 45 -4.46 -11.20 -3.05
CA ARG A 45 -5.31 -10.29 -2.28
C ARG A 45 -5.61 -8.97 -2.97
N ARG A 46 -6.62 -8.30 -2.43
CA ARG A 46 -6.99 -6.93 -2.78
C ARG A 46 -6.27 -5.98 -1.84
N VAL A 47 -5.87 -4.86 -2.41
CA VAL A 47 -5.25 -3.74 -1.71
C VAL A 47 -6.25 -2.60 -1.54
N ASP A 48 -5.91 -1.63 -0.69
CA ASP A 48 -6.79 -0.47 -0.43
C ASP A 48 -6.70 0.60 -1.53
N GLY A 49 -5.63 0.58 -2.34
CA GLY A 49 -5.53 1.42 -3.52
C GLY A 49 -4.39 1.04 -4.46
N ALA A 50 -4.51 1.48 -5.72
CA ALA A 50 -3.54 1.20 -6.77
C ALA A 50 -3.45 2.36 -7.78
N PHE A 51 -2.22 2.69 -8.19
CA PHE A 51 -1.94 3.71 -9.18
C PHE A 51 -1.17 3.10 -10.38
N PRO A 52 -1.62 3.32 -11.63
CA PRO A 52 -2.85 4.02 -12.04
C PRO A 52 -4.13 3.16 -11.90
N GLY A 53 -3.99 1.89 -11.54
CA GLY A 53 -5.07 0.93 -11.30
C GLY A 53 -4.51 -0.48 -11.07
N VAL A 54 -5.37 -1.48 -10.92
CA VAL A 54 -4.96 -2.85 -10.52
C VAL A 54 -4.26 -3.67 -11.59
N VAL A 55 -4.30 -3.27 -12.86
CA VAL A 55 -3.63 -3.99 -13.95
C VAL A 55 -2.35 -3.24 -14.32
N ASN A 56 -1.20 -3.90 -14.13
CA ASN A 56 0.14 -3.31 -14.25
C ASN A 56 0.29 -2.01 -13.42
N PRO A 57 0.05 -2.03 -12.10
CA PRO A 57 0.26 -0.85 -11.27
C PRO A 57 1.73 -0.44 -11.24
N ILE A 58 1.96 0.85 -11.07
CA ILE A 58 3.24 1.43 -10.65
C ILE A 58 3.37 1.30 -9.13
N ALA A 59 2.28 1.60 -8.42
CA ALA A 59 2.24 1.58 -6.97
C ALA A 59 0.93 0.96 -6.46
N ILE A 60 1.01 0.29 -5.32
CA ILE A 60 -0.13 -0.19 -4.54
C ILE A 60 0.06 0.18 -3.08
N TRP A 61 -1.04 0.31 -2.34
CA TRP A 61 -0.97 0.62 -0.92
C TRP A 61 -2.06 -0.04 -0.09
N GLU A 62 -1.74 -0.22 1.18
CA GLU A 62 -2.64 -0.68 2.21
C GLU A 62 -2.79 0.36 3.31
N ILE A 63 -3.98 0.39 3.92
CA ILE A 63 -4.37 1.36 4.95
C ILE A 63 -4.87 0.60 6.17
N LYS A 64 -4.15 0.71 7.28
CA LYS A 64 -4.56 0.08 8.54
C LYS A 64 -4.95 1.16 9.55
N GLU A 65 -6.25 1.41 9.63
CA GLU A 65 -6.89 2.37 10.54
C GLU A 65 -7.70 1.64 11.63
N TYR A 66 -7.39 1.87 12.90
CA TYR A 66 -8.01 1.15 14.03
C TYR A 66 -8.59 2.05 15.13
N TYR A 67 -9.07 3.25 14.81
CA TYR A 67 -9.54 4.24 15.81
C TYR A 67 -10.65 3.78 16.75
N TYR A 68 -11.46 2.82 16.33
CA TYR A 68 -12.63 2.35 17.08
C TYR A 68 -12.41 0.96 17.71
N THR A 69 -11.18 0.43 17.58
CA THR A 69 -10.82 -0.87 18.13
C THR A 69 -10.48 -0.71 19.61
N THR A 70 -11.16 -1.47 20.47
CA THR A 70 -10.92 -1.45 21.92
C THR A 70 -10.04 -2.60 22.42
N THR A 71 -9.76 -3.59 21.57
CA THR A 71 -8.91 -4.73 21.90
C THR A 71 -7.99 -5.07 20.75
N PHE A 72 -6.74 -5.37 21.06
CA PHE A 72 -5.86 -6.00 20.10
C PHE A 72 -6.31 -7.44 19.82
N GLY A 73 -6.37 -7.82 18.56
CA GLY A 73 -6.91 -9.11 18.15
C GLY A 73 -6.55 -9.48 16.72
N SER A 74 -7.11 -10.59 16.24
CA SER A 74 -6.74 -11.20 14.95
C SER A 74 -6.74 -10.20 13.81
N ARG A 75 -7.72 -9.30 13.74
CA ARG A 75 -7.82 -8.29 12.67
C ARG A 75 -6.55 -7.43 12.51
N VAL A 76 -5.93 -7.02 13.61
CA VAL A 76 -4.71 -6.20 13.55
C VAL A 76 -3.53 -7.03 13.09
N ALA A 77 -3.45 -8.28 13.55
CA ALA A 77 -2.44 -9.24 13.12
C ALA A 77 -2.58 -9.59 11.62
N ASP A 78 -3.81 -9.84 11.18
CA ASP A 78 -4.16 -10.13 9.79
C ASP A 78 -3.64 -8.99 8.91
N GLY A 79 -3.91 -7.73 9.26
CA GLY A 79 -3.40 -6.59 8.50
C GLY A 79 -1.88 -6.61 8.29
N VAL A 80 -1.09 -7.06 9.26
CA VAL A 80 0.39 -7.14 9.14
C VAL A 80 0.83 -8.32 8.28
N TYR A 81 0.21 -9.47 8.45
CA TYR A 81 0.57 -10.67 7.67
C TYR A 81 0.08 -10.59 6.22
N GLU A 82 -0.99 -9.84 5.97
CA GLU A 82 -1.47 -9.51 4.63
C GLU A 82 -0.44 -8.64 3.89
N THR A 83 0.03 -7.55 4.50
CA THR A 83 1.11 -6.73 3.92
C THR A 83 2.36 -7.57 3.64
N LEU A 84 2.73 -8.44 4.58
CA LEU A 84 3.90 -9.30 4.42
C LEU A 84 3.75 -10.25 3.23
N LEU A 85 2.58 -10.85 3.03
CA LEU A 85 2.30 -11.71 1.89
C LEU A 85 2.39 -10.94 0.58
N ASP A 86 1.73 -9.78 0.49
CA ASP A 86 1.71 -8.97 -0.73
C ASP A 86 3.14 -8.54 -1.11
N GLY A 87 3.96 -8.16 -0.12
CA GLY A 87 5.38 -7.84 -0.31
C GLY A 87 6.21 -9.02 -0.83
N MET A 88 6.00 -10.23 -0.29
CA MET A 88 6.66 -11.45 -0.79
C MET A 88 6.28 -11.76 -2.25
N GLU A 89 5.01 -11.60 -2.62
CA GLU A 89 4.57 -11.87 -3.99
C GLU A 89 5.15 -10.87 -5.00
N ILE A 90 5.33 -9.62 -4.59
CA ILE A 90 5.97 -8.54 -5.35
C ILE A 90 7.48 -8.78 -5.48
N GLU A 91 8.15 -9.16 -4.39
CA GLU A 91 9.58 -9.54 -4.42
C GLU A 91 9.82 -10.67 -5.43
N GLU A 92 9.03 -11.75 -5.35
CA GLU A 92 9.18 -12.89 -6.26
C GLU A 92 8.93 -12.48 -7.74
N LEU A 93 8.00 -11.54 -7.98
CA LEU A 93 7.80 -10.98 -9.32
C LEU A 93 9.04 -10.23 -9.80
N TYR A 94 9.67 -9.43 -8.95
CA TYR A 94 10.91 -8.73 -9.29
C TYR A 94 12.08 -9.69 -9.50
N GLU A 95 12.26 -10.68 -8.64
CA GLU A 95 13.33 -11.67 -8.74
C GLU A 95 13.28 -12.42 -10.07
N HIS A 96 12.08 -12.90 -10.45
CA HIS A 96 11.90 -13.79 -11.61
C HIS A 96 11.61 -13.05 -12.93
N LYS A 97 11.04 -11.84 -12.89
CA LYS A 97 10.55 -11.13 -14.07
C LYS A 97 11.08 -9.71 -14.21
N LYS A 98 11.78 -9.19 -13.19
CA LYS A 98 12.32 -7.81 -13.17
C LYS A 98 11.24 -6.75 -13.36
N ILE A 99 10.01 -7.07 -12.95
CA ILE A 99 8.90 -6.12 -12.89
C ILE A 99 8.81 -5.68 -11.44
N ASN A 100 8.94 -4.37 -11.21
CA ASN A 100 8.82 -3.78 -9.90
C ASN A 100 7.45 -3.12 -9.74
N ILE A 101 6.84 -3.26 -8.56
CA ILE A 101 5.63 -2.54 -8.15
C ILE A 101 5.93 -1.95 -6.79
N LEU A 102 5.76 -0.64 -6.64
CA LEU A 102 5.99 0.03 -5.37
C LEU A 102 4.88 -0.34 -4.37
N HIS A 103 5.25 -0.68 -3.15
CA HIS A 103 4.34 -1.17 -2.12
C HIS A 103 4.43 -0.34 -0.84
N TYR A 104 3.31 0.29 -0.46
CA TYR A 104 3.26 1.19 0.67
C TYR A 104 2.29 0.72 1.75
N LEU A 105 2.68 0.89 3.00
CA LEU A 105 1.82 0.64 4.16
C LEU A 105 1.60 1.95 4.92
N MET A 106 0.35 2.38 5.03
CA MET A 106 -0.04 3.55 5.83
C MET A 106 -0.82 3.08 7.04
N ILE A 107 -0.38 3.46 8.25
CA ILE A 107 -1.02 3.03 9.49
C ILE A 107 -1.33 4.19 10.44
N ASP A 108 -2.45 4.08 11.13
CA ASP A 108 -2.81 4.99 12.22
C ASP A 108 -3.62 4.25 13.31
N ALA A 109 -3.75 4.87 14.50
CA ALA A 109 -4.17 4.35 15.80
C ALA A 109 -3.00 4.03 16.74
N HIS A 110 -2.37 5.09 17.26
CA HIS A 110 -1.21 5.02 18.17
C HIS A 110 -1.37 3.98 19.29
N ASP A 111 -2.48 3.98 20.03
CA ASP A 111 -2.68 3.04 21.15
C ASP A 111 -2.65 1.57 20.70
N THR A 112 -3.28 1.28 19.56
CA THR A 112 -3.28 -0.07 18.96
C THR A 112 -1.86 -0.53 18.62
N TRP A 113 -1.04 0.33 18.01
CA TRP A 113 0.27 -0.05 17.50
C TRP A 113 1.39 0.02 18.56
N TRP A 114 1.42 1.08 19.37
CA TRP A 114 2.49 1.33 20.33
C TRP A 114 2.28 0.59 21.65
N ASN A 115 1.05 0.56 22.17
CA ASN A 115 0.76 0.01 23.49
C ASN A 115 0.33 -1.46 23.42
N CYS A 116 -0.61 -1.79 22.53
CA CYS A 116 -1.12 -3.16 22.47
C CYS A 116 -0.35 -4.06 21.48
N GLY A 117 0.08 -3.50 20.35
CA GLY A 117 0.60 -4.22 19.19
C GLY A 117 2.11 -4.18 19.00
N ARG A 118 2.89 -3.90 20.05
CA ARG A 118 4.33 -3.63 19.91
C ARG A 118 5.11 -4.73 19.16
N SER A 119 4.76 -5.99 19.35
CA SER A 119 5.39 -7.10 18.60
C SER A 119 5.12 -7.04 17.10
N TYR A 120 3.94 -6.57 16.70
CA TYR A 120 3.54 -6.39 15.30
C TYR A 120 4.18 -5.15 14.69
N LEU A 121 4.36 -4.08 15.47
CA LEU A 121 5.19 -2.96 15.05
C LEU A 121 6.60 -3.42 14.68
N CYS A 122 7.23 -4.30 15.49
CA CYS A 122 8.53 -4.88 15.12
C CYS A 122 8.48 -5.66 13.80
N ARG A 123 7.39 -6.38 13.51
CA ARG A 123 7.21 -7.08 12.23
C ARG A 123 7.08 -6.13 11.05
N ILE A 124 6.42 -4.98 11.25
CA ILE A 124 6.33 -3.91 10.26
C ILE A 124 7.73 -3.32 9.96
N ILE A 125 8.54 -3.16 10.99
CA ILE A 125 9.94 -2.74 10.79
C ILE A 125 10.74 -3.82 10.08
N ASP A 126 10.54 -5.10 10.40
CA ASP A 126 11.23 -6.20 9.70
C ASP A 126 10.88 -6.23 8.21
N MET A 127 9.59 -6.09 7.83
CA MET A 127 9.20 -6.07 6.41
C MET A 127 9.79 -4.89 5.64
N LEU A 128 9.95 -3.73 6.28
CA LEU A 128 10.66 -2.60 5.69
C LEU A 128 12.14 -2.94 5.44
N HIS A 129 12.81 -3.60 6.39
CA HIS A 129 14.21 -4.02 6.20
C HIS A 129 14.38 -5.15 5.18
N MET A 130 13.37 -6.02 5.04
CA MET A 130 13.35 -7.06 4.02
C MET A 130 13.06 -6.50 2.62
N GLY A 131 12.62 -5.25 2.50
CA GLY A 131 12.23 -4.64 1.22
C GLY A 131 10.86 -5.11 0.73
N TYR A 132 10.01 -5.64 1.61
CA TYR A 132 8.65 -6.09 1.28
C TYR A 132 7.66 -4.93 1.18
N VAL A 133 8.00 -3.81 1.78
CA VAL A 133 7.36 -2.50 1.62
C VAL A 133 8.45 -1.50 1.32
N ASP A 134 8.19 -0.58 0.39
CA ASP A 134 9.12 0.48 0.05
C ASP A 134 9.15 1.56 1.14
N GLU A 135 7.97 1.95 1.65
CA GLU A 135 7.84 2.85 2.79
C GLU A 135 6.65 2.48 3.68
N VAL A 136 6.80 2.77 4.98
CA VAL A 136 5.72 2.69 5.97
C VAL A 136 5.50 4.08 6.56
N LEU A 137 4.27 4.58 6.51
CA LEU A 137 3.93 5.91 7.02
C LEU A 137 3.01 5.82 8.24
N PHE A 138 3.41 6.46 9.33
CA PHE A 138 2.69 6.47 10.60
C PHE A 138 1.95 7.79 10.80
N GLY A 139 0.61 7.74 10.79
CA GLY A 139 -0.26 8.87 11.12
C GLY A 139 0.10 10.14 10.35
N TYR A 140 0.68 11.13 11.03
CA TYR A 140 1.01 12.43 10.44
C TYR A 140 2.07 12.38 9.34
N GLU A 141 2.93 11.35 9.31
CA GLU A 141 3.91 11.16 8.22
C GLU A 141 3.23 11.05 6.85
N VAL A 142 1.98 10.59 6.78
CA VAL A 142 1.17 10.62 5.56
C VAL A 142 1.02 12.02 5.01
N VAL A 143 0.85 13.03 5.87
CA VAL A 143 0.66 14.42 5.43
C VAL A 143 1.96 15.00 4.88
N GLU A 144 3.10 14.60 5.44
CA GLU A 144 4.41 15.16 5.10
C GLU A 144 5.09 14.44 3.93
N ARG A 145 5.06 13.10 3.91
CA ARG A 145 5.85 12.28 2.97
C ARG A 145 5.05 11.79 1.77
N LEU A 146 3.76 11.50 1.93
CA LEU A 146 2.95 10.96 0.83
C LEU A 146 2.90 11.88 -0.40
N PRO A 147 2.84 13.22 -0.30
CA PRO A 147 2.82 14.07 -1.49
C PRO A 147 4.04 13.86 -2.40
N ASP A 148 5.22 13.74 -1.79
CA ASP A 148 6.47 13.52 -2.53
C ASP A 148 6.53 12.13 -3.16
N ILE A 149 6.12 11.10 -2.40
CA ILE A 149 5.99 9.72 -2.92
C ILE A 149 5.08 9.68 -4.16
N VAL A 150 3.93 10.35 -4.09
CA VAL A 150 2.96 10.35 -5.19
C VAL A 150 3.50 11.12 -6.41
N ALA A 151 4.31 12.15 -6.19
CA ALA A 151 5.00 12.85 -7.27
C ALA A 151 6.00 11.91 -7.99
N GLU A 152 6.72 11.07 -7.25
CA GLU A 152 7.60 10.04 -7.83
C GLU A 152 6.81 9.05 -8.70
N TRP A 153 5.60 8.65 -8.29
CA TRP A 153 4.73 7.79 -9.12
C TRP A 153 4.35 8.44 -10.44
N VAL A 154 4.07 9.74 -10.41
CA VAL A 154 3.74 10.52 -11.61
C VAL A 154 4.92 10.56 -12.57
N ASP A 155 6.13 10.80 -12.06
CA ASP A 155 7.35 10.84 -12.88
C ASP A 155 7.65 9.48 -13.52
N LEU A 156 7.45 8.38 -12.78
CA LEU A 156 7.58 7.00 -13.29
C LEU A 156 6.54 6.70 -14.37
N SER A 157 5.28 7.11 -14.15
CA SER A 157 4.21 6.94 -15.12
C SER A 157 4.52 7.65 -16.43
N ASP A 158 4.97 8.90 -16.35
CA ASP A 158 5.24 9.71 -17.52
C ASP A 158 6.48 9.19 -18.28
N SER A 159 7.49 8.65 -17.58
CA SER A 159 8.67 8.02 -18.18
C SER A 159 8.35 6.71 -18.92
N SER A 160 7.36 5.95 -18.43
CA SER A 160 6.93 4.69 -19.06
C SER A 160 6.08 4.88 -20.33
N ALA A 161 5.58 6.10 -20.56
CA ALA A 161 4.74 6.44 -21.71
C ALA A 161 5.53 6.97 -22.93
N THR A 162 6.82 7.26 -22.75
CA THR A 162 7.79 7.65 -23.80
C THR A 162 8.59 6.47 -24.32
#